data_AF-A0AAV7I2T3-F1
#
_entry.id   AF-A0AAV7I2T3-F1
#
_cell.length_a   1.000
_cell.length_b   1.000
_cell.length_c   1.000
_cell.angle_alpha   90.00
_cell.angle_beta   90.00
_cell.angle_gamma   90.00
#
_symmetry.space_group_name_H-M   'P 1'
#
loop_
_entity.id
_entity.type
_entity.pdbx_description
1 polymer ?
#
loop_
_entity_poly.entity_id
_entity_poly.type
_entity_poly.pdbx_seq_one_letter_code
_entity_poly.pdbx_strand_id
1 'polypeptide(L)'
;MAGGPTTLGKRKIFHRICVSSNIFTFRSYYTAPQAFAWFSDLLVEHAEIFWSLFAVDMDKVLSEQPPDTWESFPLFQILNDYLRLDDNLKNGRFHQHLRDTFAPLVVRYVDLMETSIAQSIHKGFEKERWEIKGNGCATSEDLFWKLDALQSFISGLHWPDQEFRQHLEQRLKLMACDMIESCIQRTDDAFKQWLKKGVTFISTDYIIPSEMCAMVNVILDAKNQSFKLCAVDGVDVHQYHAKIDDLIDKTSASMNQGMIDKLVAVLDATLSKLSRYDEGSFIGSILSFTKVSGSGKEMGQAYVNFTRNCMDQIRSKVIDELWILNFFEQWYTEQIKMLCTWLSDRLDHSLHLYQCTCLAHIVKKVYSDFELQGVMEDKLNSKTYQTIAQRMQTEEATCALTMSAQNDEGLSENGNDDDVERPKTKVTIVESAGADDANYVANLTNVTSNVVGKVGSMFGKGIGGLSTKFGGPSWF
;
A
#
# COMPACT_ATOMS: atom_id res chain seq x y z
N MET A 1 34.97 30.11 -38.03
CA MET A 1 35.21 28.79 -38.66
C MET A 1 35.30 27.80 -37.52
N ALA A 2 34.40 26.84 -37.29
CA ALA A 2 33.64 25.99 -38.19
C ALA A 2 32.15 25.94 -37.80
N GLY A 3 31.28 25.87 -38.81
CA GLY A 3 29.82 25.78 -38.66
C GLY A 3 29.39 24.42 -38.13
N GLY A 4 28.42 24.44 -37.21
CA GLY A 4 27.88 23.24 -36.59
C GLY A 4 27.15 22.31 -37.57
N PRO A 5 26.90 21.05 -37.17
CA PRO A 5 26.22 20.06 -37.99
C PRO A 5 24.84 20.60 -38.36
N THR A 6 24.67 20.81 -39.66
CA THR A 6 23.73 21.77 -40.21
C THR A 6 22.27 21.37 -40.01
N THR A 7 21.45 22.35 -39.62
CA THR A 7 20.00 22.47 -39.80
C THR A 7 19.49 22.04 -41.19
N LEU A 8 20.38 21.89 -42.16
CA LEU A 8 20.15 21.37 -43.51
C LEU A 8 19.83 19.86 -43.55
N GLY A 9 20.42 19.05 -42.67
CA GLY A 9 20.16 17.60 -42.60
C GLY A 9 18.76 17.29 -42.07
N LYS A 10 18.38 17.94 -40.96
CA LYS A 10 17.02 17.89 -40.40
C LYS A 10 15.96 18.38 -41.38
N ARG A 11 16.23 19.47 -42.13
CA ARG A 11 15.32 19.97 -43.18
C ARG A 11 15.20 19.03 -44.38
N LYS A 12 16.26 18.32 -44.78
CA LYS A 12 16.20 17.34 -45.88
C LYS A 12 15.36 16.11 -45.54
N ILE A 13 15.47 15.61 -44.30
CA ILE A 13 14.62 14.52 -43.82
C ILE A 13 13.15 14.97 -43.76
N PHE A 14 12.86 16.12 -43.15
CA PHE A 14 11.49 16.66 -43.08
C PHE A 14 10.90 16.95 -44.47
N HIS A 15 11.70 17.48 -45.41
CA HIS A 15 11.28 17.71 -46.79
C HIS A 15 11.03 16.40 -47.54
N ARG A 16 11.83 15.35 -47.31
CA ARG A 16 11.59 14.04 -47.94
C ARG A 16 10.39 13.30 -47.33
N ILE A 17 10.13 13.45 -46.04
CA ILE A 17 8.90 12.98 -45.38
C ILE A 17 7.68 13.74 -45.89
N CYS A 18 7.78 15.06 -46.11
CA CYS A 18 6.72 15.87 -46.73
C CYS A 18 6.52 15.51 -48.21
N VAL A 19 7.56 15.16 -48.95
CA VAL A 19 7.44 14.69 -50.35
C VAL A 19 6.81 13.30 -50.41
N SER A 20 7.16 12.38 -49.50
CA SER A 20 6.46 11.10 -49.35
C SER A 20 4.99 11.32 -48.97
N SER A 21 4.73 12.18 -47.99
CA SER A 21 3.36 12.56 -47.61
C SER A 21 2.60 13.19 -48.78
N ASN A 22 3.23 13.99 -49.65
CA ASN A 22 2.59 14.55 -50.84
C ASN A 22 2.40 13.52 -51.97
N ILE A 23 3.33 12.57 -52.16
CA ILE A 23 3.18 11.45 -53.11
C ILE A 23 2.05 10.52 -52.67
N PHE A 24 1.84 10.33 -51.37
CA PHE A 24 0.72 9.54 -50.83
C PHE A 24 -0.56 10.36 -50.64
N THR A 25 -0.49 11.69 -50.47
CA THR A 25 -1.65 12.58 -50.61
C THR A 25 -2.15 12.56 -52.05
N PHE A 26 -1.27 12.37 -53.03
CA PHE A 26 -1.64 12.06 -54.42
C PHE A 26 -2.42 10.74 -54.54
N ARG A 27 -2.05 9.71 -53.77
CA ARG A 27 -2.79 8.43 -53.64
C ARG A 27 -4.19 8.62 -53.03
N SER A 28 -4.41 9.63 -52.18
CA SER A 28 -5.73 9.92 -51.57
C SER A 28 -6.62 10.83 -52.43
N TYR A 29 -6.06 11.88 -53.04
CA TYR A 29 -6.81 12.88 -53.82
C TYR A 29 -7.12 12.49 -55.27
N TYR A 30 -6.34 11.59 -55.89
CA TYR A 30 -6.52 11.18 -57.29
C TYR A 30 -7.00 9.73 -57.45
N THR A 31 -7.78 9.22 -56.49
CA THR A 31 -8.47 7.93 -56.58
C THR A 31 -9.54 7.96 -57.68
N ALA A 32 -9.11 7.89 -58.94
CA ALA A 32 -9.88 7.26 -60.00
C ALA A 32 -9.53 5.76 -59.96
N PRO A 33 -10.42 4.87 -59.45
CA PRO A 33 -10.11 3.45 -59.24
C PRO A 33 -9.67 2.71 -60.50
N GLN A 34 -9.88 3.30 -61.68
CA GLN A 34 -9.63 2.70 -62.99
C GLN A 34 -8.32 3.16 -63.66
N ALA A 35 -7.64 4.21 -63.18
CA ALA A 35 -6.47 4.77 -63.87
C ALA A 35 -5.14 4.06 -63.55
N PHE A 36 -5.04 3.41 -62.38
CA PHE A 36 -3.78 2.82 -61.88
C PHE A 36 -3.86 1.33 -61.54
N ALA A 37 -5.01 0.67 -61.74
CA ALA A 37 -5.15 -0.76 -61.52
C ALA A 37 -4.17 -1.60 -62.39
N TRP A 38 -3.65 -1.04 -63.49
CA TRP A 38 -2.66 -1.67 -64.37
C TRP A 38 -1.20 -1.29 -64.07
N PHE A 39 -0.94 -0.41 -63.10
CA PHE A 39 0.40 0.09 -62.72
C PHE A 39 0.80 -0.28 -61.28
N SER A 40 0.14 -1.28 -60.69
CA SER A 40 0.46 -1.76 -59.34
C SER A 40 1.95 -2.08 -59.18
N ASP A 41 2.54 -2.77 -60.16
CA ASP A 41 3.95 -3.18 -60.11
C ASP A 41 4.92 -1.99 -60.24
N LEU A 42 4.58 -0.99 -61.06
CA LEU A 42 5.41 0.21 -61.25
C LEU A 42 5.39 1.13 -60.03
N LEU A 43 4.26 1.19 -59.32
CA LEU A 43 4.12 1.93 -58.07
C LEU A 43 4.88 1.25 -56.92
N VAL A 44 4.96 -0.09 -56.93
CA VAL A 44 5.79 -0.86 -56.00
C VAL A 44 7.27 -0.59 -56.26
N GLU A 45 7.73 -0.64 -57.51
CA GLU A 45 9.13 -0.33 -57.87
C GLU A 45 9.53 1.10 -57.48
N HIS A 46 8.65 2.08 -57.73
CA HIS A 46 8.89 3.47 -57.32
C HIS A 46 9.00 3.61 -55.79
N ALA A 47 8.14 2.91 -55.04
CA ALA A 47 8.20 2.90 -53.59
C ALA A 47 9.50 2.26 -53.08
N GLU A 48 9.94 1.14 -53.67
CA GLU A 48 11.22 0.51 -53.31
C GLU A 48 12.43 1.43 -53.56
N ILE A 49 12.46 2.11 -54.71
CA ILE A 49 13.52 3.08 -55.03
C ILE A 49 13.52 4.22 -54.01
N PHE A 50 12.36 4.79 -53.71
CA PHE A 50 12.23 5.85 -52.71
C PHE A 50 12.78 5.43 -51.34
N TRP A 51 12.35 4.27 -50.84
CA TRP A 51 12.78 3.77 -49.54
C TRP A 51 14.27 3.39 -49.50
N SER A 52 14.83 2.90 -50.60
CA SER A 52 16.27 2.64 -50.70
C SER A 52 17.11 3.93 -50.60
N LEU A 53 16.69 5.00 -51.27
CA LEU A 53 17.35 6.31 -51.18
C LEU A 53 17.15 6.95 -49.80
N PHE A 54 15.98 6.76 -49.18
CA PHE A 54 15.73 7.22 -47.83
C PHE A 54 16.61 6.50 -46.80
N ALA A 55 16.82 5.18 -46.95
CA ALA A 55 17.67 4.38 -46.06
C ALA A 55 19.10 4.93 -45.99
N VAL A 56 19.71 5.22 -47.16
CA VAL A 56 21.08 5.78 -47.23
C VAL A 56 21.19 7.10 -46.48
N ASP A 57 20.21 7.99 -46.64
CA ASP A 57 20.21 9.28 -45.94
C ASP A 57 19.94 9.13 -44.44
N MET A 58 19.05 8.21 -44.06
CA MET A 58 18.77 7.88 -42.67
C MET A 58 20.02 7.35 -41.96
N ASP A 59 20.70 6.36 -42.54
CA ASP A 59 21.89 5.75 -41.97
C ASP A 59 23.01 6.78 -41.79
N LYS A 60 23.18 7.67 -42.77
CA LYS A 60 24.15 8.76 -42.65
C LYS A 60 23.84 9.64 -41.45
N VAL A 61 22.59 10.07 -41.29
CA VAL A 61 22.19 10.92 -40.18
C VAL A 61 22.28 10.21 -38.83
N LEU A 62 21.91 8.93 -38.76
CA LEU A 62 22.05 8.12 -37.54
C LEU A 62 23.51 7.91 -37.16
N SER A 63 24.41 7.73 -38.13
CA SER A 63 25.86 7.57 -37.87
C SER A 63 26.54 8.84 -37.37
N GLU A 64 25.96 10.01 -37.63
CA GLU A 64 26.44 11.30 -37.13
C GLU A 64 25.91 11.61 -35.70
N GLN A 65 24.99 10.80 -35.15
CA GLN A 65 24.47 11.02 -33.80
C GLN A 65 25.51 10.64 -32.73
N PRO A 66 25.60 11.40 -31.62
CA PRO A 66 26.40 10.99 -30.48
C PRO A 66 25.95 9.62 -29.93
N PRO A 67 26.87 8.84 -29.32
CA PRO A 67 26.49 7.59 -28.67
C PRO A 67 25.49 7.83 -27.53
N ASP A 68 24.68 6.81 -27.24
CA ASP A 68 23.67 6.82 -26.17
C ASP A 68 22.65 7.98 -26.29
N THR A 69 22.26 8.31 -27.53
CA THR A 69 21.18 9.25 -27.84
C THR A 69 19.93 8.52 -28.35
N TRP A 70 18.76 8.93 -27.86
CA TRP A 70 17.48 8.24 -28.07
C TRP A 70 16.47 9.07 -28.87
N GLU A 71 16.90 10.24 -29.36
CA GLU A 71 16.09 11.22 -30.09
C GLU A 71 15.56 10.68 -31.44
N SER A 72 16.12 9.58 -31.91
CA SER A 72 15.74 8.90 -33.16
C SER A 72 14.61 7.88 -32.97
N PHE A 73 14.23 7.50 -31.74
CA PHE A 73 13.14 6.54 -31.53
C PHE A 73 11.76 7.02 -32.03
N PRO A 74 11.38 8.30 -31.91
CA PRO A 74 10.15 8.79 -32.53
C PRO A 74 10.12 8.60 -34.06
N LEU A 75 11.29 8.72 -34.73
CA LEU A 75 11.39 8.46 -36.16
C LEU A 75 11.12 6.98 -36.45
N PHE A 76 11.70 6.07 -35.66
CA PHE A 76 11.42 4.63 -35.79
C PHE A 76 9.93 4.34 -35.62
N GLN A 77 9.30 4.87 -34.57
CA GLN A 77 7.89 4.62 -34.28
C GLN A 77 6.99 5.07 -35.45
N ILE A 78 7.17 6.29 -35.95
CA ILE A 78 6.41 6.82 -37.09
C ILE A 78 6.59 5.95 -38.34
N LEU A 79 7.83 5.57 -38.65
CA LEU A 79 8.12 4.75 -39.82
C LEU A 79 7.56 3.33 -39.68
N ASN A 80 7.73 2.70 -38.51
CA ASN A 80 7.23 1.36 -38.24
C ASN A 80 5.70 1.30 -38.28
N ASP A 81 5.02 2.26 -37.64
CA ASP A 81 3.55 2.35 -37.66
C ASP A 81 3.03 2.53 -39.08
N TYR A 82 3.71 3.34 -39.90
CA TYR A 82 3.37 3.50 -41.31
C TYR A 82 3.59 2.21 -42.11
N LEU A 83 4.77 1.59 -42.00
CA LEU A 83 5.14 0.41 -42.78
C LEU A 83 4.32 -0.83 -42.42
N ARG A 84 3.88 -0.95 -41.16
CA ARG A 84 3.03 -2.06 -40.72
C ARG A 84 1.60 -2.03 -41.28
N LEU A 85 1.12 -0.87 -41.74
CA LEU A 85 -0.24 -0.70 -42.28
C LEU A 85 -0.34 -1.00 -43.78
N ASP A 86 0.77 -1.03 -44.52
CA ASP A 86 0.78 -1.32 -45.96
C ASP A 86 1.34 -2.73 -46.23
N ASP A 87 0.50 -3.63 -46.76
CA ASP A 87 0.85 -5.04 -47.01
C ASP A 87 2.03 -5.22 -47.98
N ASN A 88 2.29 -4.24 -48.87
CA ASN A 88 3.41 -4.31 -49.81
C ASN A 88 4.75 -3.88 -49.18
N LEU A 89 4.71 -3.11 -48.09
CA LEU A 89 5.89 -2.58 -47.40
C LEU A 89 6.19 -3.32 -46.09
N LYS A 90 5.16 -3.92 -45.49
CA LYS A 90 5.27 -4.73 -44.29
C LYS A 90 6.20 -5.91 -44.56
N ASN A 91 7.25 -5.99 -43.75
CA ASN A 91 8.32 -6.99 -43.85
C ASN A 91 9.13 -6.91 -45.16
N GLY A 92 8.99 -5.83 -45.93
CA GLY A 92 9.81 -5.54 -47.10
C GLY A 92 11.24 -5.14 -46.72
N ARG A 93 12.11 -4.96 -47.73
CA ARG A 93 13.56 -4.72 -47.53
C ARG A 93 13.86 -3.53 -46.61
N PHE A 94 13.18 -2.41 -46.81
CA PHE A 94 13.39 -1.23 -45.95
C PHE A 94 12.89 -1.43 -44.51
N HIS A 95 11.78 -2.16 -44.33
CA HIS A 95 11.26 -2.45 -42.98
C HIS A 95 12.22 -3.35 -42.19
N GLN A 96 12.85 -4.31 -42.87
CA GLN A 96 13.92 -5.13 -42.28
C GLN A 96 15.15 -4.27 -41.95
N HIS A 97 15.61 -3.42 -42.88
CA HIS A 97 16.73 -2.50 -42.62
C HIS A 97 16.45 -1.56 -41.43
N LEU A 98 15.25 -0.98 -41.36
CA LEU A 98 14.82 -0.13 -40.24
C LEU A 98 14.88 -0.89 -38.91
N ARG A 99 14.36 -2.11 -38.88
CA ARG A 99 14.43 -2.99 -37.71
C ARG A 99 15.88 -3.24 -37.30
N ASP A 100 16.72 -3.65 -38.23
CA ASP A 100 18.09 -4.10 -37.93
C ASP A 100 18.97 -2.93 -37.46
N THR A 101 18.74 -1.72 -37.98
CA THR A 101 19.42 -0.48 -37.54
C THR A 101 19.02 -0.07 -36.12
N PHE A 102 17.73 -0.17 -35.76
CA PHE A 102 17.25 0.28 -34.45
C PHE A 102 17.33 -0.79 -33.35
N ALA A 103 17.44 -2.07 -33.70
CA ALA A 103 17.50 -3.18 -32.73
C ALA A 103 18.63 -2.99 -31.70
N PRO A 104 19.90 -2.75 -32.08
CA PRO A 104 20.97 -2.56 -31.11
C PRO A 104 20.79 -1.31 -30.25
N LEU A 105 20.12 -0.26 -30.78
CA LEU A 105 19.83 0.96 -30.02
C LEU A 105 18.80 0.71 -28.92
N VAL A 106 17.73 -0.05 -29.23
CA VAL A 106 16.70 -0.42 -28.25
C VAL A 106 17.30 -1.30 -27.15
N VAL A 107 18.13 -2.28 -27.51
CA VAL A 107 18.82 -3.14 -26.53
C VAL A 107 19.71 -2.29 -25.61
N ARG A 108 20.53 -1.42 -26.19
CA ARG A 108 21.42 -0.52 -25.44
C ARG A 108 20.64 0.42 -24.50
N TYR A 109 19.51 0.96 -24.96
CA TYR A 109 18.65 1.80 -24.14
C TYR A 109 18.12 1.02 -22.92
N VAL A 110 17.61 -0.19 -23.11
CA VAL A 110 17.12 -1.04 -22.01
C VAL A 110 18.24 -1.38 -21.03
N ASP A 111 19.44 -1.74 -21.51
CA ASP A 111 20.60 -2.02 -20.63
C ASP A 111 20.96 -0.82 -19.73
N LEU A 112 20.93 0.39 -20.29
CA LEU A 112 21.24 1.61 -19.56
C LEU A 112 20.14 1.99 -18.60
N MET A 113 18.88 1.78 -18.98
CA MET A 113 17.74 2.01 -18.09
C MET A 113 17.73 1.02 -16.93
N GLU A 114 18.02 -0.26 -17.17
CA GLU A 114 18.18 -1.29 -16.14
C GLU A 114 19.22 -0.85 -15.10
N THR A 115 20.40 -0.45 -15.57
CA THR A 115 21.49 0.03 -14.69
C THR A 115 21.09 1.30 -13.95
N SER A 116 20.44 2.25 -14.62
CA SER A 116 19.99 3.52 -14.04
C SER A 116 18.95 3.32 -12.93
N ILE A 117 17.97 2.44 -13.17
CA ILE A 117 16.92 2.10 -12.21
C ILE A 117 17.54 1.38 -11.01
N ALA A 118 18.40 0.38 -11.23
CA ALA A 118 19.08 -0.35 -10.14
C ALA A 118 19.89 0.59 -9.23
N GLN A 119 20.64 1.52 -9.82
CA GLN A 119 21.40 2.53 -9.06
C GLN A 119 20.49 3.50 -8.30
N SER A 120 19.35 3.88 -8.90
CA SER A 120 18.35 4.75 -8.28
C SER A 120 17.76 4.11 -7.02
N ILE A 121 17.42 2.82 -7.07
CA ILE A 121 16.94 2.05 -5.91
C ILE A 121 17.99 2.08 -4.80
N HIS A 122 19.23 1.72 -5.12
CA HIS A 122 20.28 1.62 -4.11
C HIS A 122 20.55 2.95 -3.40
N LYS A 123 20.73 4.03 -4.15
CA LYS A 123 21.01 5.37 -3.61
C LYS A 123 19.78 6.01 -2.97
N GLY A 124 18.59 5.70 -3.49
CA GLY A 124 17.31 6.21 -2.99
C GLY A 124 17.02 5.69 -1.59
N PHE A 125 17.03 4.37 -1.41
CA PHE A 125 16.74 3.75 -0.11
C PHE A 125 17.77 4.07 0.98
N GLU A 126 19.04 4.32 0.63
CA GLU A 126 20.05 4.79 1.60
C GLU A 126 19.73 6.16 2.20
N LYS A 127 19.04 7.02 1.45
CA LYS A 127 18.69 8.39 1.86
C LYS A 127 17.21 8.57 2.17
N GLU A 128 16.45 7.47 2.13
CA GLU A 128 15.00 7.49 2.28
C GLU A 128 14.62 7.89 3.70
N ARG A 129 13.66 8.81 3.79
CA ARG A 129 13.10 9.30 5.05
C ARG A 129 11.83 8.56 5.45
N TRP A 130 11.26 7.79 4.52
CA TRP A 130 10.03 7.03 4.72
C TRP A 130 8.83 7.93 4.99
N GLU A 131 8.81 9.09 4.32
CA GLU A 131 7.64 9.94 4.25
C GLU A 131 6.65 9.34 3.25
N ILE A 132 5.37 9.31 3.63
CA ILE A 132 4.32 8.77 2.77
C ILE A 132 4.15 9.68 1.57
N LYS A 133 4.36 9.12 0.38
CA LYS A 133 4.17 9.80 -0.91
C LYS A 133 3.50 8.83 -1.86
N GLY A 134 2.37 9.24 -2.44
CA GLY A 134 1.58 8.35 -3.30
C GLY A 134 1.12 7.12 -2.51
N ASN A 135 1.43 5.94 -3.05
CA ASN A 135 1.09 4.65 -2.46
C ASN A 135 2.19 4.06 -1.58
N GLY A 136 3.34 4.73 -1.42
CA GLY A 136 4.46 4.21 -0.65
C GLY A 136 5.38 5.33 -0.18
N CYS A 137 6.63 5.32 -0.63
CA CYS A 137 7.61 6.36 -0.36
C CYS A 137 8.14 6.99 -1.66
N ALA A 138 8.93 8.05 -1.55
CA ALA A 138 9.45 8.75 -2.72
C ALA A 138 10.28 7.85 -3.65
N THR A 139 11.09 6.95 -3.08
CA THR A 139 11.93 6.03 -3.85
C THR A 139 11.12 4.93 -4.55
N SER A 140 10.12 4.34 -3.88
CA SER A 140 9.29 3.28 -4.46
C SER A 140 8.41 3.81 -5.60
N GLU A 141 7.82 5.00 -5.41
CA GLU A 141 7.00 5.65 -6.44
C GLU A 141 7.80 5.94 -7.71
N ASP A 142 9.00 6.50 -7.57
CA ASP A 142 9.90 6.78 -8.70
C ASP A 142 10.34 5.49 -9.39
N LEU A 143 10.58 4.42 -8.64
CA LEU A 143 10.89 3.10 -9.18
C LEU A 143 9.74 2.57 -10.06
N PHE A 144 8.54 2.47 -9.50
CA PHE A 144 7.40 1.89 -10.21
C PHE A 144 7.02 2.74 -11.43
N TRP A 145 7.08 4.06 -11.30
CA TRP A 145 6.87 4.96 -12.43
C TRP A 145 7.89 4.75 -13.55
N LYS A 146 9.19 4.59 -13.23
CA LYS A 146 10.23 4.32 -14.24
C LYS A 146 10.03 2.98 -14.95
N LEU A 147 9.65 1.94 -14.22
CA LEU A 147 9.36 0.63 -14.81
C LEU A 147 8.15 0.69 -15.75
N ASP A 148 7.06 1.31 -15.31
CA ASP A 148 5.84 1.48 -16.11
C ASP A 148 6.10 2.32 -17.37
N ALA A 149 6.81 3.44 -17.23
CA ALA A 149 7.16 4.30 -18.36
C ALA A 149 8.04 3.57 -19.38
N LEU A 150 8.98 2.75 -18.92
CA LEU A 150 9.86 1.97 -19.80
C LEU A 150 9.08 0.87 -20.53
N GLN A 151 8.21 0.13 -19.84
CA GLN A 151 7.37 -0.88 -20.47
C GLN A 151 6.42 -0.26 -21.50
N SER A 152 5.78 0.85 -21.16
CA SER A 152 4.90 1.60 -22.05
C SER A 152 5.65 2.11 -23.29
N PHE A 153 6.86 2.65 -23.11
CA PHE A 153 7.71 3.11 -24.20
C PHE A 153 8.05 1.98 -25.16
N ILE A 154 8.53 0.85 -24.64
CA ILE A 154 8.94 -0.30 -25.46
C ILE A 154 7.75 -0.95 -26.17
N SER A 155 6.61 -1.08 -25.49
CA SER A 155 5.37 -1.56 -26.10
C SER A 155 4.93 -0.65 -27.26
N GLY A 156 5.01 0.67 -27.05
CA GLY A 156 4.68 1.69 -28.05
C GLY A 156 5.59 1.71 -29.28
N LEU A 157 6.76 1.05 -29.25
CA LEU A 157 7.60 0.88 -30.45
C LEU A 157 6.98 -0.09 -31.45
N HIS A 158 6.00 -0.92 -31.05
CA HIS A 158 5.27 -1.81 -31.95
C HIS A 158 6.20 -2.74 -32.76
N TRP A 159 7.27 -3.23 -32.13
CA TRP A 159 8.35 -3.93 -32.82
C TRP A 159 7.85 -5.01 -33.77
N PRO A 160 8.20 -5.02 -35.06
CA PRO A 160 7.52 -5.87 -36.05
C PRO A 160 7.88 -7.34 -35.92
N ASP A 161 9.12 -7.64 -35.51
CA ASP A 161 9.63 -9.00 -35.33
C ASP A 161 9.07 -9.66 -34.06
N GLN A 162 8.39 -10.80 -34.22
CA GLN A 162 7.74 -11.44 -33.10
C GLN A 162 8.74 -12.01 -32.08
N GLU A 163 9.82 -12.65 -32.54
CA GLU A 163 10.81 -13.27 -31.66
C GLU A 163 11.55 -12.22 -30.83
N PHE A 164 12.03 -11.15 -31.47
CA PHE A 164 12.69 -10.06 -30.76
C PHE A 164 11.73 -9.33 -29.81
N ARG A 165 10.48 -9.11 -30.21
CA ARG A 165 9.47 -8.48 -29.33
C ARG A 165 9.25 -9.32 -28.07
N GLN A 166 9.08 -10.63 -28.22
CA GLN A 166 8.92 -11.56 -27.10
C GLN A 166 10.15 -11.55 -26.19
N HIS A 167 11.35 -11.60 -26.77
CA HIS A 167 12.60 -11.52 -26.00
C HIS A 167 12.71 -10.20 -25.21
N LEU A 168 12.34 -9.08 -25.83
CA LEU A 168 12.37 -7.76 -25.20
C LEU A 168 11.35 -7.66 -24.06
N GLU A 169 10.11 -8.11 -24.29
CA GLU A 169 9.08 -8.17 -23.26
C GLU A 169 9.48 -9.06 -22.09
N GLN A 170 10.03 -10.25 -22.37
CA GLN A 170 10.54 -11.15 -21.34
C GLN A 170 11.64 -10.50 -20.52
N ARG A 171 12.59 -9.82 -21.19
CA ARG A 171 13.66 -9.10 -20.51
C ARG A 171 13.14 -7.98 -19.61
N LEU A 172 12.20 -7.16 -20.10
CA LEU A 172 11.61 -6.08 -19.30
C LEU A 172 10.89 -6.61 -18.06
N LYS A 173 10.22 -7.76 -18.18
CA LYS A 173 9.54 -8.41 -17.06
C LYS A 173 10.52 -8.96 -16.03
N LEU A 174 11.59 -9.64 -16.46
CA LEU A 174 12.64 -10.12 -15.55
C LEU A 174 13.29 -8.95 -14.80
N MET A 175 13.62 -7.88 -15.53
CA MET A 175 14.13 -6.65 -14.92
C MET A 175 13.12 -6.06 -13.91
N ALA A 176 11.83 -5.96 -14.25
CA ALA A 176 10.83 -5.48 -13.31
C ALA A 176 10.75 -6.34 -12.04
N CYS A 177 10.75 -7.66 -12.18
CA CYS A 177 10.79 -8.61 -11.06
C CYS A 177 12.01 -8.37 -10.16
N ASP A 178 13.22 -8.29 -10.73
CA ASP A 178 14.45 -8.10 -9.95
C ASP A 178 14.47 -6.77 -9.21
N MET A 179 13.96 -5.70 -9.84
CA MET A 179 13.87 -4.38 -9.22
C MET A 179 12.81 -4.33 -8.11
N ILE A 180 11.66 -5.00 -8.29
CA ILE A 180 10.62 -5.16 -7.27
C ILE A 180 11.17 -5.97 -6.08
N GLU A 181 11.84 -7.10 -6.34
CA GLU A 181 12.49 -7.93 -5.31
C GLU A 181 13.51 -7.09 -4.50
N SER A 182 14.35 -6.30 -5.16
CA SER A 182 15.30 -5.41 -4.49
C SER A 182 14.61 -4.34 -3.63
N CYS A 183 13.50 -3.78 -4.11
CA CYS A 183 12.68 -2.81 -3.38
C CYS A 183 12.10 -3.43 -2.10
N ILE A 184 11.51 -4.63 -2.20
CA ILE A 184 10.93 -5.37 -1.08
C ILE A 184 12.01 -5.68 -0.03
N GLN A 185 13.13 -6.26 -0.45
CA GLN A 185 14.21 -6.66 0.47
C GLN A 185 14.77 -5.46 1.25
N ARG A 186 15.01 -4.33 0.57
CA ARG A 186 15.52 -3.11 1.22
C ARG A 186 14.51 -2.50 2.18
N THR A 187 13.22 -2.57 1.84
CA THR A 187 12.14 -2.11 2.70
C THR A 187 12.03 -2.96 3.96
N ASP A 188 12.09 -4.29 3.81
CA ASP A 188 12.11 -5.23 4.94
C ASP A 188 13.32 -5.03 5.86
N ASP A 189 14.51 -4.86 5.29
CA ASP A 189 15.72 -4.59 6.07
C ASP A 189 15.62 -3.28 6.86
N ALA A 190 15.07 -2.22 6.27
CA ALA A 190 14.82 -0.95 6.94
C ALA A 190 13.78 -1.09 8.06
N PHE A 191 12.70 -1.82 7.80
CA PHE A 191 11.64 -2.09 8.77
C PHE A 191 12.16 -2.87 9.98
N LYS A 192 12.93 -3.94 9.75
CA LYS A 192 13.58 -4.72 10.82
C LYS A 192 14.53 -3.87 11.67
N GLN A 193 15.21 -2.89 11.07
CA GLN A 193 16.04 -1.95 11.82
C GLN A 193 15.19 -1.03 12.71
N TRP A 194 14.04 -0.56 12.22
CA TRP A 194 13.11 0.25 13.00
C TRP A 194 12.49 -0.51 14.17
N LEU A 195 12.09 -1.77 13.96
CA LEU A 195 11.62 -2.64 15.04
C LEU A 195 12.65 -2.77 16.17
N LYS A 196 13.93 -2.87 15.83
CA LYS A 196 15.03 -2.97 16.81
C LYS A 196 15.29 -1.65 17.55
N LYS A 197 15.19 -0.50 16.86
CA LYS A 197 15.44 0.83 17.46
C LYS A 197 14.45 1.19 18.58
N GLY A 198 13.19 0.74 18.48
CA GLY A 198 12.12 1.06 19.45
C GLY A 198 11.97 0.08 20.62
N VAL A 199 12.95 -0.78 20.94
CA VAL A 199 12.82 -1.77 22.04
C VAL A 199 13.01 -1.13 23.43
N THR A 200 13.60 0.06 23.52
CA THR A 200 14.00 0.68 24.80
C THR A 200 12.88 1.37 25.58
N PHE A 201 11.72 1.64 24.98
CA PHE A 201 10.58 2.28 25.67
C PHE A 201 9.26 1.59 25.33
N ILE A 202 8.92 0.54 26.10
CA ILE A 202 7.62 -0.12 26.06
C ILE A 202 6.72 0.59 27.08
N SER A 203 6.00 1.62 26.63
CA SER A 203 5.08 2.43 27.42
C SER A 203 3.74 2.61 26.70
N THR A 204 2.70 2.99 27.43
CA THR A 204 1.41 3.43 26.87
C THR A 204 1.51 4.75 26.10
N ASP A 205 2.66 5.43 26.13
CA ASP A 205 2.94 6.61 25.30
C ASP A 205 3.47 6.24 23.92
N TYR A 206 3.71 4.94 23.65
CA TYR A 206 4.19 4.48 22.35
C TYR A 206 3.12 4.72 21.29
N ILE A 207 3.54 5.19 20.12
CA ILE A 207 2.70 5.30 18.94
C ILE A 207 3.51 4.72 17.78
N ILE A 208 2.84 3.98 16.90
CA ILE A 208 3.47 3.43 15.71
C ILE A 208 4.07 4.57 14.86
N PRO A 209 5.38 4.53 14.55
CA PRO A 209 5.98 5.54 13.68
C PRO A 209 5.33 5.55 12.29
N SER A 210 5.09 6.73 11.74
CA SER A 210 4.57 6.90 10.37
C SER A 210 5.42 6.23 9.31
N GLU A 211 6.73 6.16 9.54
CA GLU A 211 7.75 5.57 8.70
C GLU A 211 7.54 4.05 8.56
N MET A 212 7.09 3.38 9.63
CA MET A 212 6.74 1.97 9.57
C MET A 212 5.48 1.75 8.73
N CYS A 213 4.48 2.63 8.84
CA CYS A 213 3.31 2.58 7.97
C CYS A 213 3.68 2.82 6.49
N ALA A 214 4.61 3.74 6.21
CA ALA A 214 5.11 3.97 4.86
C ALA A 214 5.79 2.72 4.27
N MET A 215 6.61 2.02 5.07
CA MET A 215 7.23 0.75 4.65
C MET A 215 6.20 -0.33 4.35
N VAL A 216 5.16 -0.47 5.19
CA VAL A 216 4.05 -1.40 4.94
C VAL A 216 3.35 -1.05 3.62
N ASN A 217 3.06 0.23 3.39
CA ASN A 217 2.47 0.69 2.14
C ASN A 217 3.32 0.37 0.91
N VAL A 218 4.66 0.47 1.00
CA VAL A 218 5.55 0.06 -0.10
C VAL A 218 5.38 -1.42 -0.46
N ILE A 219 5.24 -2.31 0.53
CA ILE A 219 5.02 -3.74 0.29
C ILE A 219 3.63 -4.00 -0.30
N LEU A 220 2.61 -3.28 0.17
CA LEU A 220 1.25 -3.39 -0.36
C LEU A 220 1.15 -2.86 -1.80
N ASP A 221 1.80 -1.74 -2.12
CA ASP A 221 1.85 -1.23 -3.48
C ASP A 221 2.66 -2.15 -4.38
N ALA A 222 3.77 -2.73 -3.91
CA ALA A 222 4.53 -3.73 -4.66
C ALA A 222 3.65 -4.91 -5.12
N LYS A 223 2.66 -5.32 -4.31
CA LYS A 223 1.67 -6.33 -4.69
C LYS A 223 0.79 -5.86 -5.86
N ASN A 224 0.30 -4.62 -5.81
CA ASN A 224 -0.51 -4.06 -6.88
C ASN A 224 0.29 -3.85 -8.17
N GLN A 225 1.57 -3.47 -8.05
CA GLN A 225 2.45 -3.24 -9.19
C GLN A 225 2.96 -4.54 -9.81
N SER A 226 3.21 -5.60 -9.02
CA SER A 226 3.63 -6.91 -9.54
C SER A 226 2.58 -7.50 -10.48
N PHE A 227 1.29 -7.38 -10.15
CA PHE A 227 0.21 -7.79 -11.04
C PHE A 227 0.18 -7.01 -12.36
N LYS A 228 0.50 -5.71 -12.35
CA LYS A 228 0.46 -4.88 -13.56
C LYS A 228 1.68 -5.06 -14.45
N LEU A 229 2.86 -4.98 -13.84
CA LEU A 229 4.14 -4.90 -14.56
C LEU A 229 4.66 -6.26 -15.00
N CYS A 230 4.22 -7.34 -14.36
CA CYS A 230 4.75 -8.66 -14.66
C CYS A 230 3.76 -9.55 -15.44
N ALA A 231 2.45 -9.24 -15.48
CA ALA A 231 1.43 -10.13 -16.05
C ALA A 231 1.67 -10.55 -17.52
N VAL A 232 1.48 -11.85 -17.80
CA VAL A 232 1.56 -12.43 -19.16
C VAL A 232 0.56 -13.57 -19.34
N ASP A 233 -0.04 -13.65 -20.54
CA ASP A 233 -0.62 -14.89 -21.08
C ASP A 233 0.51 -15.85 -21.49
N GLY A 234 0.85 -16.83 -20.64
CA GLY A 234 1.83 -17.87 -20.96
C GLY A 234 2.32 -18.69 -19.77
N VAL A 235 2.59 -19.98 -20.01
CA VAL A 235 2.75 -21.03 -18.98
C VAL A 235 4.03 -20.88 -18.12
N ASP A 236 5.10 -20.26 -18.62
CA ASP A 236 6.43 -20.27 -17.96
C ASP A 236 6.69 -19.05 -17.04
N VAL A 237 5.91 -17.98 -17.17
CA VAL A 237 6.09 -16.75 -16.36
C VAL A 237 5.32 -16.81 -15.02
N HIS A 238 4.41 -17.77 -14.86
CA HIS A 238 3.69 -18.01 -13.61
C HIS A 238 4.62 -18.33 -12.43
N GLN A 239 5.79 -18.93 -12.67
CA GLN A 239 6.73 -19.27 -11.60
C GLN A 239 7.39 -18.02 -10.97
N TYR A 240 7.67 -16.99 -11.77
CA TYR A 240 8.28 -15.75 -11.28
C TYR A 240 7.28 -14.87 -10.54
N HIS A 241 6.05 -14.78 -11.05
CA HIS A 241 4.95 -14.18 -10.30
C HIS A 241 4.75 -14.87 -8.96
N ALA A 242 4.68 -16.19 -8.95
CA ALA A 242 4.56 -16.94 -7.71
C ALA A 242 5.71 -16.68 -6.73
N LYS A 243 6.95 -16.48 -7.22
CA LYS A 243 8.11 -16.12 -6.38
C LYS A 243 7.95 -14.72 -5.76
N ILE A 244 7.59 -13.72 -6.56
CA ILE A 244 7.41 -12.35 -6.06
C ILE A 244 6.21 -12.27 -5.11
N ASP A 245 5.10 -12.91 -5.45
CA ASP A 245 3.91 -12.95 -4.61
C ASP A 245 4.20 -13.64 -3.27
N ASP A 246 4.91 -14.78 -3.28
CA ASP A 246 5.36 -15.46 -2.06
C ASP A 246 6.31 -14.59 -1.22
N LEU A 247 7.23 -13.86 -1.86
CA LEU A 247 8.12 -12.92 -1.17
C LEU A 247 7.33 -11.77 -0.53
N ILE A 248 6.37 -11.19 -1.25
CA ILE A 248 5.50 -10.11 -0.77
C ILE A 248 4.66 -10.59 0.42
N ASP A 249 3.98 -11.73 0.28
CA ASP A 249 3.10 -12.26 1.32
C ASP A 249 3.90 -12.62 2.58
N LYS A 250 5.08 -13.24 2.44
CA LYS A 250 5.98 -13.52 3.58
C LYS A 250 6.47 -12.24 4.25
N THR A 251 6.87 -11.24 3.47
CA THR A 251 7.38 -9.96 3.98
C THR A 251 6.27 -9.19 4.70
N SER A 252 5.09 -9.10 4.09
CA SER A 252 3.90 -8.46 4.67
C SER A 252 3.48 -9.14 5.98
N ALA A 253 3.44 -10.48 6.00
CA ALA A 253 3.13 -11.23 7.22
C ALA A 253 4.18 -11.00 8.33
N SER A 254 5.47 -10.99 7.98
CA SER A 254 6.56 -10.68 8.92
C SER A 254 6.47 -9.26 9.47
N MET A 255 6.15 -8.28 8.63
CA MET A 255 5.97 -6.89 9.05
C MET A 255 4.76 -6.73 9.98
N ASN A 256 3.63 -7.33 9.60
CA ASN A 256 2.41 -7.38 10.38
C ASN A 256 2.68 -7.97 11.77
N GLN A 257 3.31 -9.15 11.84
CA GLN A 257 3.65 -9.79 13.11
C GLN A 257 4.58 -8.92 13.97
N GLY A 258 5.65 -8.36 13.38
CA GLY A 258 6.60 -7.55 14.13
C GLY A 258 5.99 -6.28 14.73
N MET A 259 5.00 -5.68 14.05
CA MET A 259 4.21 -4.58 14.61
C MET A 259 3.28 -5.05 15.73
N ILE A 260 2.57 -6.17 15.55
CA ILE A 260 1.70 -6.74 16.59
C ILE A 260 2.51 -7.06 17.86
N ASP A 261 3.68 -7.69 17.73
CA ASP A 261 4.56 -8.02 18.85
C ASP A 261 4.92 -6.79 19.68
N LYS A 262 5.16 -5.65 19.02
CA LYS A 262 5.44 -4.37 19.69
C LYS A 262 4.24 -3.85 20.46
N LEU A 263 3.05 -3.91 19.87
CA LEU A 263 1.83 -3.43 20.51
C LEU A 263 1.42 -4.33 21.68
N VAL A 264 1.56 -5.64 21.52
CA VAL A 264 1.33 -6.64 22.57
C VAL A 264 2.33 -6.47 23.71
N ALA A 265 3.60 -6.17 23.44
CA ALA A 265 4.58 -5.89 24.48
C ALA A 265 4.17 -4.73 25.41
N VAL A 266 3.45 -3.72 24.91
CA VAL A 266 2.90 -2.63 25.76
C VAL A 266 1.85 -3.14 26.74
N LEU A 267 1.02 -4.09 26.32
CA LEU A 267 0.07 -4.74 27.22
C LEU A 267 0.80 -5.62 28.24
N ASP A 268 1.79 -6.40 27.82
CA ASP A 268 2.61 -7.20 28.73
C ASP A 268 3.29 -6.33 29.82
N ALA A 269 3.86 -5.18 29.42
CA ALA A 269 4.41 -4.22 30.36
C ALA A 269 3.35 -3.61 31.30
N THR A 270 2.11 -3.45 30.83
CA THR A 270 0.98 -2.97 31.64
C THR A 270 0.55 -4.03 32.65
N LEU A 271 0.41 -5.28 32.21
CA LEU A 271 0.07 -6.43 33.05
C LEU A 271 1.17 -6.71 34.08
N SER A 272 2.44 -6.60 33.71
CA SER A 272 3.58 -6.71 34.63
C SER A 272 3.54 -5.67 35.76
N LYS A 273 3.03 -4.45 35.50
CA LYS A 273 2.81 -3.45 36.54
C LYS A 273 1.65 -3.84 37.46
N LEU A 274 0.60 -4.49 36.93
CA LEU A 274 -0.51 -5.01 37.72
C LEU A 274 -0.11 -6.16 38.62
N SER A 275 0.81 -7.03 38.19
CA SER A 275 1.30 -8.15 39.01
C SER A 275 1.96 -7.72 40.34
N ARG A 276 2.33 -6.43 40.49
CA ARG A 276 2.85 -5.90 41.76
C ARG A 276 1.83 -5.93 42.91
N TYR A 277 0.54 -6.00 42.56
CA TYR A 277 -0.58 -6.06 43.50
C TYR A 277 -1.05 -7.50 43.78
N ASP A 278 -0.33 -8.52 43.28
CA ASP A 278 -0.64 -9.92 43.59
C ASP A 278 -0.48 -10.22 45.09
N GLU A 279 -1.31 -11.12 45.62
CA GLU A 279 -1.26 -11.59 47.01
C GLU A 279 0.15 -12.16 47.33
N GLY A 280 0.75 -11.72 48.44
CA GLY A 280 2.11 -12.12 48.84
C GLY A 280 3.26 -11.26 48.29
N SER A 281 2.98 -10.27 47.44
CA SER A 281 3.96 -9.25 47.03
C SER A 281 4.32 -8.34 48.21
N PHE A 282 5.62 -8.16 48.49
CA PHE A 282 6.13 -7.22 49.53
C PHE A 282 5.63 -5.78 49.34
N ILE A 283 5.33 -5.38 48.10
CA ILE A 283 4.81 -4.05 47.77
C ILE A 283 3.29 -3.99 47.99
N GLY A 284 2.57 -5.07 47.69
CA GLY A 284 1.12 -5.16 47.95
C GLY A 284 0.79 -5.01 49.43
N SER A 285 1.65 -5.52 50.32
CA SER A 285 1.50 -5.41 51.77
C SER A 285 1.82 -4.01 52.32
N ILE A 286 2.66 -3.21 51.66
CA ILE A 286 2.96 -1.81 52.07
C ILE A 286 1.95 -0.81 51.46
N LEU A 287 1.50 -1.07 50.22
CA LEU A 287 0.53 -0.22 49.52
C LEU A 287 -0.92 -0.48 49.95
N SER A 288 -1.24 -1.63 50.56
CA SER A 288 -2.56 -1.86 51.17
C SER A 288 -2.77 -1.01 52.45
N PHE A 289 -1.69 -0.70 53.17
CA PHE A 289 -1.73 0.15 54.39
C PHE A 289 -1.76 1.65 54.13
N THR A 290 -1.42 2.09 52.91
CA THR A 290 -1.57 3.48 52.50
C THR A 290 -2.77 3.54 51.54
N LYS A 291 -3.72 4.47 51.73
CA LYS A 291 -4.73 4.77 50.69
C LYS A 291 -4.00 5.26 49.44
N VAL A 292 -3.44 4.37 48.63
CA VAL A 292 -2.77 4.72 47.38
C VAL A 292 -3.87 5.16 46.44
N SER A 293 -3.86 6.46 46.17
CA SER A 293 -4.93 7.27 45.61
C SER A 293 -5.17 7.05 44.10
N GLY A 294 -5.21 5.81 43.62
CA GLY A 294 -5.50 5.50 42.22
C GLY A 294 -6.44 4.30 42.11
N SER A 295 -7.56 4.44 41.40
CA SER A 295 -8.59 3.40 41.25
C SER A 295 -8.25 2.29 40.26
N GLY A 296 -6.99 2.14 39.81
CA GLY A 296 -6.62 1.25 38.70
C GLY A 296 -7.11 1.71 37.32
N LYS A 297 -8.21 2.47 37.29
CA LYS A 297 -8.87 3.01 36.09
C LYS A 297 -7.95 3.88 35.23
N GLU A 298 -7.07 4.67 35.83
CA GLU A 298 -6.13 5.53 35.10
C GLU A 298 -5.14 4.72 34.26
N MET A 299 -4.62 3.61 34.81
CA MET A 299 -3.73 2.72 34.07
C MET A 299 -4.46 2.03 32.92
N GLY A 300 -5.70 1.57 33.17
CA GLY A 300 -6.54 1.00 32.12
C GLY A 300 -6.87 2.03 31.03
N GLN A 301 -7.16 3.27 31.40
CA GLN A 301 -7.43 4.35 30.46
C GLN A 301 -6.20 4.71 29.62
N ALA A 302 -5.01 4.73 30.23
CA ALA A 302 -3.76 4.96 29.50
C ALA A 302 -3.53 3.88 28.43
N TYR A 303 -3.77 2.61 28.77
CA TYR A 303 -3.68 1.51 27.79
C TYR A 303 -4.74 1.62 26.68
N VAL A 304 -5.99 1.97 27.01
CA VAL A 304 -7.04 2.15 26.00
C VAL A 304 -6.71 3.32 25.06
N ASN A 305 -6.20 4.43 25.59
CA ASN A 305 -5.77 5.57 24.79
C ASN A 305 -4.61 5.20 23.86
N PHE A 306 -3.63 4.46 24.38
CA PHE A 306 -2.55 3.88 23.58
C PHE A 306 -3.09 3.09 22.37
N THR A 307 -4.00 2.16 22.64
CA THR A 307 -4.60 1.30 21.60
C THR A 307 -5.29 2.14 20.53
N ARG A 308 -6.11 3.12 20.94
CA ARG A 308 -6.82 4.03 20.03
C ARG A 308 -5.87 4.88 19.19
N ASN A 309 -4.86 5.48 19.80
CA ASN A 309 -3.86 6.28 19.08
C ASN A 309 -3.14 5.46 18.01
N CYS A 310 -2.81 4.19 18.30
CA CYS A 310 -2.20 3.30 17.31
C CYS A 310 -3.18 2.89 16.20
N MET A 311 -4.45 2.63 16.53
CA MET A 311 -5.50 2.37 15.53
C MET A 311 -5.66 3.55 14.58
N ASP A 312 -5.78 4.77 15.12
CA ASP A 312 -5.94 6.00 14.34
C ASP A 312 -4.72 6.26 13.45
N GLN A 313 -3.52 5.99 13.97
CA GLN A 313 -2.29 6.09 13.20
C GLN A 313 -2.26 5.10 12.03
N ILE A 314 -2.63 3.84 12.24
CA ILE A 314 -2.71 2.84 11.16
C ILE A 314 -3.76 3.25 10.13
N ARG A 315 -4.98 3.57 10.58
CA ARG A 315 -6.11 3.97 9.71
C ARG A 315 -5.81 5.21 8.88
N SER A 316 -5.06 6.17 9.42
CA SER A 316 -4.75 7.42 8.73
C SER A 316 -3.56 7.33 7.77
N LYS A 317 -2.78 6.24 7.84
CA LYS A 317 -1.51 6.12 7.12
C LYS A 317 -1.42 4.91 6.20
N VAL A 318 -2.02 3.78 6.57
CA VAL A 318 -2.02 2.57 5.74
C VAL A 318 -3.14 2.66 4.71
N ILE A 319 -2.86 2.25 3.46
CA ILE A 319 -3.77 2.47 2.33
C ILE A 319 -4.71 1.29 2.11
N ASP A 320 -4.25 0.06 2.38
CA ASP A 320 -5.01 -1.15 2.10
C ASP A 320 -5.96 -1.50 3.27
N GLU A 321 -7.27 -1.37 3.02
CA GLU A 321 -8.33 -1.64 3.98
C GLU A 321 -8.38 -3.11 4.43
N LEU A 322 -8.13 -4.07 3.53
CA LEU A 322 -8.15 -5.48 3.88
C LEU A 322 -6.97 -5.83 4.79
N TRP A 323 -5.80 -5.24 4.54
CA TRP A 323 -4.65 -5.38 5.41
C TRP A 323 -4.94 -4.80 6.81
N ILE A 324 -5.56 -3.62 6.89
CA ILE A 324 -5.93 -2.99 8.17
C ILE A 324 -6.87 -3.88 8.99
N LEU A 325 -7.91 -4.42 8.35
CA LEU A 325 -8.87 -5.32 9.01
C LEU A 325 -8.17 -6.57 9.54
N ASN A 326 -7.34 -7.22 8.72
CA ASN A 326 -6.57 -8.38 9.12
C ASN A 326 -5.58 -8.06 10.26
N PHE A 327 -4.90 -6.90 10.20
CA PHE A 327 -3.99 -6.45 11.26
C PHE A 327 -4.73 -6.30 12.59
N PHE A 328 -5.89 -5.64 12.59
CA PHE A 328 -6.69 -5.44 13.79
C PHE A 328 -7.27 -6.74 14.35
N GLU A 329 -7.75 -7.66 13.51
CA GLU A 329 -8.19 -8.98 13.97
C GLU A 329 -7.07 -9.74 14.69
N GLN A 330 -5.88 -9.79 14.10
CA GLN A 330 -4.75 -10.50 14.69
C GLN A 330 -4.25 -9.82 15.97
N TRP A 331 -4.17 -8.48 15.98
CA TRP A 331 -3.77 -7.74 17.16
C TRP A 331 -4.75 -7.93 18.33
N TYR A 332 -6.06 -7.88 18.07
CA TYR A 332 -7.07 -8.18 19.09
C TYR A 332 -6.92 -9.60 19.61
N THR A 333 -6.77 -10.57 18.71
CA THR A 333 -6.63 -11.98 19.06
C THR A 333 -5.45 -12.22 20.02
N GLU A 334 -4.29 -11.65 19.73
CA GLU A 334 -3.10 -11.79 20.59
C GLU A 334 -3.27 -11.05 21.94
N GLN A 335 -3.89 -9.88 21.96
CA GLN A 335 -4.22 -9.18 23.21
C GLN A 335 -5.14 -10.02 24.12
N ILE A 336 -6.22 -10.58 23.56
CA ILE A 336 -7.18 -11.40 24.30
C ILE A 336 -6.52 -12.67 24.82
N LYS A 337 -5.69 -13.34 24.01
CA LYS A 337 -4.93 -14.53 24.47
C LYS A 337 -4.06 -14.18 25.67
N MET A 338 -3.32 -13.09 25.62
CA MET A 338 -2.43 -12.70 26.71
C MET A 338 -3.17 -12.33 28.00
N LEU A 339 -4.30 -11.61 27.88
CA LEU A 339 -5.18 -11.34 29.02
C LEU A 339 -5.72 -12.64 29.64
N CYS A 340 -6.12 -13.60 28.80
CA CYS A 340 -6.58 -14.91 29.26
C CYS A 340 -5.48 -15.65 30.03
N THR A 341 -4.26 -15.70 29.49
CA THR A 341 -3.11 -16.34 30.16
C THR A 341 -2.84 -15.67 31.51
N TRP A 342 -2.77 -14.34 31.55
CA TRP A 342 -2.48 -13.61 32.78
C TRP A 342 -3.53 -13.85 33.88
N LEU A 343 -4.82 -13.93 33.51
CA LEU A 343 -5.91 -14.28 34.42
C LEU A 343 -5.86 -15.76 34.83
N SER A 344 -5.48 -16.64 33.91
CA SER A 344 -5.38 -18.08 34.14
C SER A 344 -4.29 -18.43 35.17
N ASP A 345 -3.18 -17.69 35.15
CA ASP A 345 -2.11 -17.83 36.13
C ASP A 345 -2.55 -17.44 37.56
N ARG A 346 -3.73 -16.83 37.70
CA ARG A 346 -4.32 -16.34 38.97
C ARG A 346 -5.69 -16.96 39.23
N LEU A 347 -5.95 -18.17 38.71
CA LEU A 347 -7.27 -18.81 38.84
C LEU A 347 -7.70 -18.97 40.30
N ASP A 348 -6.77 -19.35 41.18
CA ASP A 348 -7.02 -19.67 42.59
C ASP A 348 -6.97 -18.45 43.54
N HIS A 349 -6.65 -17.26 43.02
CA HIS A 349 -6.51 -16.03 43.79
C HIS A 349 -7.55 -14.99 43.40
N SER A 350 -8.06 -14.23 44.37
CA SER A 350 -8.92 -13.09 44.09
C SER A 350 -8.10 -11.93 43.52
N LEU A 351 -8.66 -11.18 42.56
CA LEU A 351 -7.95 -10.01 42.03
C LEU A 351 -8.01 -8.85 43.03
N HIS A 352 -6.88 -8.18 43.21
CA HIS A 352 -6.87 -6.92 43.95
C HIS A 352 -7.77 -5.90 43.23
N LEU A 353 -8.50 -5.06 43.99
CA LEU A 353 -9.42 -4.06 43.45
C LEU A 353 -8.80 -3.19 42.33
N TYR A 354 -7.54 -2.79 42.50
CA TYR A 354 -6.78 -2.03 41.50
C TYR A 354 -6.63 -2.81 40.18
N GLN A 355 -6.32 -4.10 40.26
CA GLN A 355 -6.18 -4.98 39.10
C GLN A 355 -7.54 -5.18 38.42
N CYS A 356 -8.57 -5.51 39.20
CA CYS A 356 -9.92 -5.73 38.72
C CYS A 356 -10.45 -4.49 37.96
N THR A 357 -10.34 -3.30 38.56
CA THR A 357 -10.83 -2.06 37.93
C THR A 357 -10.06 -1.70 36.65
N CYS A 358 -8.73 -1.91 36.63
CA CYS A 358 -7.92 -1.69 35.44
C CYS A 358 -8.32 -2.65 34.30
N LEU A 359 -8.36 -3.95 34.58
CA LEU A 359 -8.64 -5.00 33.60
C LEU A 359 -10.08 -4.93 33.08
N ALA A 360 -11.05 -4.65 33.95
CA ALA A 360 -12.44 -4.49 33.53
C ALA A 360 -12.59 -3.34 32.52
N HIS A 361 -11.87 -2.24 32.74
CA HIS A 361 -11.86 -1.11 31.82
C HIS A 361 -11.21 -1.47 30.48
N ILE A 362 -10.04 -2.14 30.51
CA ILE A 362 -9.35 -2.60 29.30
C ILE A 362 -10.23 -3.57 28.50
N VAL A 363 -10.71 -4.66 29.12
CA VAL A 363 -11.49 -5.70 28.45
C VAL A 363 -12.75 -5.13 27.78
N LYS A 364 -13.50 -4.27 28.48
CA LYS A 364 -14.74 -3.67 27.95
C LYS A 364 -14.47 -2.68 26.81
N LYS A 365 -13.44 -1.82 26.95
CA LYS A 365 -13.15 -0.78 25.96
C LYS A 365 -12.45 -1.32 24.73
N VAL A 366 -11.48 -2.22 24.90
CA VAL A 366 -10.79 -2.86 23.78
C VAL A 366 -11.79 -3.63 22.90
N TYR A 367 -12.73 -4.39 23.48
CA TYR A 367 -13.79 -5.05 22.70
C TYR A 367 -14.53 -4.06 21.80
N SER A 368 -15.10 -3.01 22.40
CA SER A 368 -15.90 -2.02 21.68
C SER A 368 -15.08 -1.23 20.65
N ASP A 369 -13.83 -0.92 20.95
CA ASP A 369 -12.97 -0.19 20.02
C ASP A 369 -12.63 -1.06 18.79
N PHE A 370 -12.31 -2.34 18.97
CA PHE A 370 -12.04 -3.25 17.84
C PHE A 370 -13.31 -3.61 17.05
N GLU A 371 -14.47 -3.66 17.70
CA GLU A 371 -15.78 -3.75 17.03
C GLU A 371 -16.01 -2.57 16.08
N LEU A 372 -15.76 -1.35 16.55
CA LEU A 372 -15.86 -0.13 15.73
C LEU A 372 -14.84 -0.12 14.57
N GLN A 373 -13.70 -0.79 14.73
CA GLN A 373 -12.71 -0.95 13.66
C GLN A 373 -13.06 -2.04 12.64
N GLY A 374 -14.18 -2.75 12.81
CA GLY A 374 -14.68 -3.74 11.85
C GLY A 374 -14.15 -5.16 12.04
N VAL A 375 -13.60 -5.49 13.23
CA VAL A 375 -13.29 -6.89 13.56
C VAL A 375 -14.59 -7.67 13.66
N MET A 376 -14.63 -8.86 13.07
CA MET A 376 -15.85 -9.66 13.00
C MET A 376 -16.24 -10.23 14.38
N GLU A 377 -17.56 -10.37 14.61
CA GLU A 377 -18.13 -10.82 15.89
C GLU A 377 -17.64 -12.22 16.30
N ASP A 378 -17.40 -13.13 15.35
CA ASP A 378 -16.87 -14.48 15.64
C ASP A 378 -15.45 -14.45 16.23
N LYS A 379 -14.69 -13.40 15.92
CA LYS A 379 -13.35 -13.15 16.46
C LYS A 379 -13.41 -12.35 17.74
N LEU A 380 -14.25 -11.31 17.80
CA LEU A 380 -14.46 -10.49 18.99
C LEU A 380 -14.95 -11.32 20.17
N ASN A 381 -16.04 -12.06 19.96
CA ASN A 381 -16.70 -12.90 20.96
C ASN A 381 -16.17 -14.35 20.93
N SER A 382 -14.85 -14.48 20.80
CA SER A 382 -14.19 -15.78 20.86
C SER A 382 -14.42 -16.49 22.20
N LYS A 383 -14.28 -17.82 22.22
CA LYS A 383 -14.34 -18.60 23.48
C LYS A 383 -13.36 -18.06 24.53
N THR A 384 -12.17 -17.64 24.09
CA THR A 384 -11.15 -17.03 24.96
C THR A 384 -11.67 -15.74 25.60
N TYR A 385 -12.31 -14.85 24.82
CA TYR A 385 -12.92 -13.64 25.34
C TYR A 385 -14.05 -13.95 26.33
N GLN A 386 -14.92 -14.91 26.01
CA GLN A 386 -16.03 -15.31 26.90
C GLN A 386 -15.53 -15.77 28.27
N THR A 387 -14.46 -16.57 28.31
CA THR A 387 -13.80 -16.99 29.56
C THR A 387 -13.31 -15.79 30.38
N ILE A 388 -12.65 -14.83 29.72
CA ILE A 388 -12.19 -13.60 30.38
C ILE A 388 -13.36 -12.79 30.91
N ALA A 389 -14.40 -12.58 30.09
CA ALA A 389 -15.56 -11.78 30.45
C ALA A 389 -16.30 -12.37 31.66
N GLN A 390 -16.49 -13.70 31.70
CA GLN A 390 -17.10 -14.41 32.83
C GLN A 390 -16.26 -14.27 34.11
N ARG A 391 -14.93 -14.43 34.01
CA ARG A 391 -14.02 -14.23 35.15
C ARG A 391 -14.10 -12.79 35.66
N MET A 392 -13.99 -11.81 34.78
CA MET A 392 -14.05 -10.39 35.15
C MET A 392 -15.39 -10.01 35.78
N GLN A 393 -16.51 -10.54 35.29
CA GLN A 393 -17.83 -10.29 35.88
C GLN A 393 -17.91 -10.77 37.34
N THR A 394 -17.32 -11.94 37.63
CA THR A 394 -17.27 -12.52 38.98
C THR A 394 -16.38 -11.69 39.91
N GLU A 395 -15.23 -11.24 39.42
CA GLU A 395 -14.28 -10.40 40.17
C GLU A 395 -14.86 -9.01 40.46
N GLU A 396 -15.55 -8.39 39.49
CA GLU A 396 -16.21 -7.10 39.67
C GLU A 396 -17.32 -7.19 40.74
N ALA A 397 -18.11 -8.27 40.74
CA ALA A 397 -19.14 -8.50 41.76
C ALA A 397 -18.50 -8.70 43.15
N THR A 398 -17.40 -9.44 43.24
CA THR A 398 -16.65 -9.67 44.49
C THR A 398 -16.08 -8.36 45.03
N CYS A 399 -15.45 -7.55 44.18
CA CYS A 399 -14.92 -6.24 44.56
C CYS A 399 -16.00 -5.26 45.03
N ALA A 400 -17.18 -5.27 44.40
CA ALA A 400 -18.31 -4.43 44.80
C ALA A 400 -18.83 -4.78 46.20
N LEU A 401 -18.86 -6.07 46.55
CA LEU A 401 -19.26 -6.54 47.88
C LEU A 401 -18.24 -6.12 48.95
N THR A 402 -16.94 -6.26 48.69
CA THR A 402 -15.87 -5.84 49.62
C THR A 402 -15.90 -4.33 49.88
N MET A 403 -16.18 -3.52 48.86
CA MET A 403 -16.39 -2.08 48.98
C MET A 403 -17.62 -1.72 49.83
N SER A 404 -18.71 -2.47 49.70
CA SER A 404 -19.91 -2.25 50.51
C SER A 404 -19.71 -2.63 51.98
N ALA A 405 -18.94 -3.69 52.26
CA ALA A 405 -18.62 -4.12 53.63
C ALA A 405 -17.71 -3.12 54.37
N GLN A 406 -16.70 -2.56 53.69
CA GLN A 406 -15.81 -1.54 54.27
C GLN A 406 -16.52 -0.22 54.61
N ASN A 407 -17.62 0.10 53.93
CA ASN A 407 -18.43 1.28 54.24
C ASN A 407 -19.42 1.03 55.39
N ASP A 408 -19.79 -0.23 55.65
CA ASP A 408 -20.72 -0.61 56.74
C ASP A 408 -19.98 -0.81 58.08
N GLU A 409 -18.71 -1.24 58.05
CA GLU A 409 -17.85 -1.34 59.25
C GLU A 409 -17.37 0.03 59.79
N GLY A 410 -17.72 1.14 59.12
CA GLY A 410 -17.47 2.52 59.58
C GLY A 410 -18.57 3.11 60.48
N LEU A 411 -19.69 2.39 60.70
CA LEU A 411 -20.77 2.81 61.59
C LEU A 411 -21.01 1.80 62.72
N SER A 412 -20.02 1.62 63.59
CA SER A 412 -20.22 0.89 64.84
C SER A 412 -19.28 1.40 65.95
N GLU A 413 -19.50 2.63 66.43
CA GLU A 413 -19.28 2.97 67.84
C GLU A 413 -19.89 4.34 68.16
N ASN A 414 -21.14 4.34 68.62
CA ASN A 414 -21.62 5.07 69.79
C ASN A 414 -23.14 5.05 69.81
N GLY A 415 -23.69 4.37 70.82
CA GLY A 415 -25.08 4.54 71.19
C GLY A 415 -25.30 5.96 71.68
N ASN A 416 -26.16 6.70 71.00
CA ASN A 416 -27.07 7.63 71.65
C ASN A 416 -28.30 7.82 70.78
N ASP A 417 -29.47 7.71 71.40
CA ASP A 417 -30.76 8.16 70.89
C ASP A 417 -30.64 9.58 70.33
N ASP A 418 -31.17 9.81 69.14
CA ASP A 418 -32.11 10.90 68.86
C ASP A 418 -32.59 10.84 67.39
N ASP A 419 -33.92 10.89 67.23
CA ASP A 419 -34.68 10.90 65.98
C ASP A 419 -34.16 11.93 64.96
N VAL A 420 -33.71 11.48 63.77
CA VAL A 420 -33.71 12.30 62.54
C VAL A 420 -33.98 11.42 61.30
N GLU A 421 -34.87 11.92 60.45
CA GLU A 421 -35.49 11.29 59.28
C GLU A 421 -34.54 10.63 58.25
N ARG A 422 -35.05 9.50 57.75
CA ARG A 422 -34.50 8.62 56.71
C ARG A 422 -34.86 9.12 55.31
N PRO A 423 -33.92 9.34 54.36
CA PRO A 423 -34.26 9.40 52.94
C PRO A 423 -34.34 7.98 52.38
N LYS A 424 -35.52 7.59 51.88
CA LYS A 424 -35.75 6.33 51.15
C LYS A 424 -35.10 6.41 49.76
N THR A 425 -34.06 5.62 49.51
CA THR A 425 -33.58 5.35 48.14
C THR A 425 -34.50 4.31 47.50
N LYS A 426 -35.15 4.70 46.40
CA LYS A 426 -36.03 3.85 45.57
C LYS A 426 -35.19 2.79 44.86
N VAL A 427 -35.34 1.53 45.26
CA VAL A 427 -34.89 0.38 44.47
C VAL A 427 -35.92 0.15 43.37
N THR A 428 -35.51 0.28 42.10
CA THR A 428 -36.33 -0.20 40.97
C THR A 428 -35.77 -1.55 40.57
N ILE A 429 -36.49 -2.60 40.95
CA ILE A 429 -36.29 -3.96 40.46
C ILE A 429 -36.87 -3.99 39.04
N VAL A 430 -36.08 -4.37 38.05
CA VAL A 430 -36.61 -4.85 36.76
C VAL A 430 -36.07 -6.26 36.58
N GLU A 431 -36.91 -7.23 36.93
CA GLU A 431 -36.76 -8.63 36.53
C GLU A 431 -36.99 -8.77 35.02
N SER A 432 -36.23 -9.66 34.41
CA SER A 432 -36.42 -10.09 33.02
C SER A 432 -37.63 -11.01 32.90
N ALA A 433 -38.44 -10.82 31.87
CA ALA A 433 -39.31 -11.88 31.35
C ALA A 433 -39.48 -11.74 29.83
N GLY A 434 -38.88 -12.70 29.11
CA GLY A 434 -39.40 -13.45 27.96
C GLY A 434 -40.18 -12.76 26.84
N ALA A 435 -39.63 -12.94 25.63
CA ALA A 435 -40.28 -13.18 24.34
C ALA A 435 -41.11 -12.05 23.70
N ASP A 436 -40.63 -11.54 22.56
CA ASP A 436 -41.29 -11.79 21.27
C ASP A 436 -40.43 -11.29 20.09
N ASP A 437 -40.27 -12.18 19.11
CA ASP A 437 -39.70 -11.95 17.78
C ASP A 437 -40.48 -10.87 17.03
N ALA A 438 -39.79 -9.85 16.48
CA ALA A 438 -40.06 -9.16 15.21
C ALA A 438 -39.49 -7.74 15.19
N ASN A 439 -38.15 -7.56 15.03
CA ASN A 439 -37.66 -6.27 14.54
C ASN A 439 -36.23 -6.25 13.96
N TYR A 440 -35.81 -7.29 13.21
CA TYR A 440 -34.45 -7.35 12.67
C TYR A 440 -34.26 -6.68 11.28
N VAL A 441 -35.29 -6.03 10.70
CA VAL A 441 -35.24 -5.53 9.31
C VAL A 441 -35.28 -4.00 9.20
N ALA A 442 -35.49 -3.26 10.29
CA ALA A 442 -35.66 -1.80 10.22
C ALA A 442 -34.38 -0.97 10.44
N ASN A 443 -33.30 -1.55 10.99
CA ASN A 443 -32.05 -0.81 11.29
C ASN A 443 -30.89 -1.06 10.32
N LEU A 444 -31.07 -1.90 9.29
CA LEU A 444 -30.06 -2.11 8.24
C LEU A 444 -30.16 -1.10 7.07
N THR A 445 -31.18 -0.26 7.06
CA THR A 445 -31.50 0.65 5.92
C THR A 445 -30.96 2.07 6.09
N ASN A 446 -30.27 2.38 7.20
CA ASN A 446 -29.76 3.73 7.48
C ASN A 446 -28.23 3.89 7.39
N VAL A 447 -27.48 2.83 7.04
CA VAL A 447 -26.01 2.91 6.86
C VAL A 447 -25.59 2.77 5.38
N THR A 448 -26.50 2.41 4.48
CA THR A 448 -26.25 2.28 3.02
C THR A 448 -26.64 3.50 2.19
N SER A 449 -27.18 4.56 2.80
CA SER A 449 -27.65 5.77 2.11
C SER A 449 -26.65 6.95 2.11
N ASN A 450 -25.47 6.82 2.74
CA ASN A 450 -24.47 7.90 2.82
C ASN A 450 -23.21 7.72 1.94
N VAL A 451 -23.18 6.74 1.03
CA VAL A 451 -22.00 6.49 0.14
C VAL A 451 -22.35 6.49 -1.37
N VAL A 452 -23.48 7.08 -1.79
CA VAL A 452 -23.85 7.19 -3.22
C VAL A 452 -23.87 8.65 -3.74
N GLY A 453 -23.35 9.61 -2.97
CA GLY A 453 -23.44 11.04 -3.29
C GLY A 453 -22.20 11.72 -3.91
N LYS A 454 -21.10 11.00 -4.23
CA LYS A 454 -19.82 11.67 -4.55
C LYS A 454 -18.99 11.16 -5.73
N VAL A 455 -19.61 10.48 -6.69
CA VAL A 455 -18.98 10.17 -7.99
C VAL A 455 -20.00 10.43 -9.10
N GLY A 456 -20.04 11.65 -9.63
CA GLY A 456 -21.01 12.00 -10.66
C GLY A 456 -21.07 13.49 -10.98
N SER A 457 -19.93 14.12 -11.28
CA SER A 457 -19.84 15.34 -12.09
C SER A 457 -18.39 15.82 -12.08
N MET A 458 -17.65 15.58 -13.16
CA MET A 458 -16.58 16.46 -13.65
C MET A 458 -16.00 15.91 -14.97
N PHE A 459 -16.82 15.97 -16.02
CA PHE A 459 -16.36 15.99 -17.41
C PHE A 459 -17.14 17.10 -18.13
N GLY A 460 -16.43 18.16 -18.54
CA GLY A 460 -16.97 19.15 -19.47
C GLY A 460 -16.52 20.59 -19.22
N LYS A 461 -15.80 21.12 -20.22
CA LYS A 461 -15.55 22.54 -20.54
C LYS A 461 -14.34 23.25 -19.92
N GLY A 462 -13.21 23.13 -20.62
CA GLY A 462 -12.56 24.20 -21.40
C GLY A 462 -12.60 25.68 -20.97
N ILE A 463 -11.40 26.26 -21.11
CA ILE A 463 -11.01 27.64 -21.47
C ILE A 463 -10.72 28.62 -20.32
N GLY A 464 -9.48 29.14 -20.31
CA GLY A 464 -9.15 30.48 -19.79
C GLY A 464 -7.87 30.52 -18.97
N GLY A 465 -6.77 31.01 -19.55
CA GLY A 465 -5.42 30.97 -18.98
C GLY A 465 -5.09 32.07 -17.97
N LEU A 466 -3.94 31.89 -17.31
CA LEU A 466 -2.88 32.89 -17.14
C LEU A 466 -1.66 32.22 -16.48
N SER A 467 -0.51 32.72 -16.89
CA SER A 467 0.83 32.15 -16.91
C SER A 467 1.65 32.35 -15.64
N THR A 468 2.47 31.35 -15.26
CA THR A 468 3.84 31.59 -14.77
C THR A 468 4.75 30.37 -14.94
N LYS A 469 5.70 30.53 -15.88
CA LYS A 469 6.99 29.86 -16.13
C LYS A 469 7.45 28.72 -15.21
N PHE A 470 7.68 27.54 -15.80
CA PHE A 470 8.96 26.80 -15.71
C PHE A 470 9.17 26.06 -17.04
N GLY A 471 10.36 26.23 -17.63
CA GLY A 471 10.68 25.81 -19.00
C GLY A 471 11.33 24.44 -19.08
N GLY A 472 10.83 23.64 -20.02
CA GLY A 472 11.46 22.44 -20.59
C GLY A 472 10.88 22.25 -22.00
N PRO A 473 11.69 21.86 -23.01
CA PRO A 473 11.24 21.88 -24.39
C PRO A 473 10.20 20.77 -24.65
N SER A 474 9.02 21.21 -25.06
CA SER A 474 7.95 20.38 -25.60
C SER A 474 8.37 19.82 -26.96
N TRP A 475 8.12 18.54 -27.17
CA TRP A 475 8.32 17.85 -28.42
C TRP A 475 7.20 18.21 -29.40
N PHE A 476 7.51 19.10 -30.35
CA PHE A 476 6.90 19.24 -31.67
C PHE A 476 7.95 19.78 -32.64
#